data_AF-A0A0J1I681-F1
#
_entry.id   AF-A0A0J1I681-F1
#
_cell.length_a   1.000
_cell.length_b   1.000
_cell.length_c   1.000
_cell.angle_alpha   90.00
_cell.angle_beta   90.00
_cell.angle_gamma   90.00
#
_symmetry.space_group_name_H-M   'P 1'
#
loop_
_entity.id
_entity.type
_entity.pdbx_description
1 polymer ?
#
loop_
_entity_poly.entity_id
_entity_poly.type
_entity_poly.pdbx_seq_one_letter_code
_entity_poly.pdbx_strand_id
1 'polypeptide(L)'
;MRQLLLIKKKRELSEYKAIYMIKDYFPLIYQSLQKDAPELTKILSRLFNLLQKNGRKSHRYEKKTVFDILGVVYNFSMSYNHVA
;
A
#
# COMPACT_ATOMS: atom_id res chain seq x y z
N MET A 1 -2.91 5.36 -1.49
CA MET A 1 -1.42 5.49 -1.49
C MET A 1 -0.68 4.21 -1.91
N ARG A 2 -1.04 3.02 -1.42
CA ARG A 2 -0.36 1.75 -1.76
C ARG A 2 -0.37 1.41 -3.27
N GLN A 3 -1.54 1.47 -3.91
CA GLN A 3 -1.66 1.26 -5.38
C GLN A 3 -0.85 2.29 -6.17
N LEU A 4 -0.82 3.56 -5.73
CA LEU A 4 -0.01 4.61 -6.37
C LEU A 4 1.49 4.28 -6.30
N LEU A 5 1.98 3.75 -5.17
CA LEU A 5 3.37 3.29 -5.05
C LEU A 5 3.66 2.09 -5.96
N LEU A 6 2.71 1.17 -6.11
CA LEU A 6 2.85 0.03 -7.01
C LEU A 6 2.95 0.48 -8.46
N ILE A 7 1.99 1.26 -8.94
CA ILE A 7 1.90 1.68 -10.35
C ILE A 7 3.04 2.64 -10.70
N LYS A 8 3.26 3.70 -9.90
CA LYS A 8 4.21 4.76 -10.27
C LYS A 8 5.66 4.46 -9.91
N LYS A 9 5.90 3.59 -8.93
CA LYS A 9 7.26 3.34 -8.40
C LYS A 9 7.66 1.87 -8.45
N LYS A 10 6.80 0.97 -8.96
CA LYS A 10 7.02 -0.49 -8.98
C LYS A 10 7.42 -1.02 -7.61
N ARG A 11 6.83 -0.47 -6.53
CA ARG A 11 7.11 -0.85 -5.15
C ARG A 11 5.87 -1.43 -4.49
N GLU A 12 5.98 -2.68 -4.10
CA GLU A 12 5.02 -3.31 -3.21
C GLU A 12 5.25 -2.87 -1.77
N LEU A 13 4.14 -2.65 -1.07
CA LEU A 13 4.09 -2.33 0.35
C LEU A 13 3.08 -3.27 1.00
N SER A 14 3.41 -3.82 2.16
CA SER A 14 2.47 -4.66 2.91
C SER A 14 1.38 -3.81 3.56
N GLU A 15 0.17 -4.35 3.63
CA GLU A 15 -0.98 -3.66 4.19
C GLU A 15 -0.77 -3.34 5.67
N TYR A 16 -0.33 -4.33 6.44
CA TYR A 16 -0.03 -4.16 7.86
C TYR A 16 0.99 -3.04 8.13
N LYS A 17 2.09 -3.01 7.38
CA LYS A 17 3.14 -1.99 7.52
C LYS A 17 2.63 -0.60 7.10
N ALA A 18 1.77 -0.53 6.08
CA ALA A 18 1.14 0.71 5.67
C ALA A 18 0.23 1.25 6.78
N ILE A 19 -0.64 0.42 7.35
CA ILE A 19 -1.57 0.78 8.42
C ILE A 19 -0.78 1.28 9.63
N TYR A 20 0.28 0.57 10.02
CA TYR A 20 1.13 0.98 11.15
C TYR A 20 1.72 2.38 10.95
N MET A 21 2.25 2.68 9.77
CA MET A 21 2.81 4.01 9.46
C MET A 21 1.74 5.11 9.36
N ILE A 22 0.56 4.77 8.83
CA ILE A 22 -0.55 5.72 8.68
C ILE A 22 -1.15 6.06 10.05
N LYS A 23 -1.16 5.12 10.99
CA LYS A 23 -1.68 5.31 12.35
C LYS A 23 -1.09 6.55 13.02
N ASP A 24 0.22 6.72 12.92
CA ASP A 24 0.93 7.84 13.55
C ASP A 24 0.59 9.20 12.90
N TYR A 25 0.05 9.18 11.67
CA TYR A 25 -0.34 10.39 10.93
C TYR A 25 -1.79 10.80 11.15
N PHE A 26 -2.65 9.97 11.77
CA PHE A 26 -4.06 10.30 11.95
C PHE A 26 -4.31 11.66 12.65
N PRO A 27 -3.62 12.01 13.75
CA PRO A 27 -3.83 13.31 14.39
C PRO A 27 -3.48 14.48 13.46
N LEU A 28 -2.39 14.37 12.68
CA LEU A 28 -1.94 15.39 11.75
C LEU A 28 -2.92 15.56 10.59
N ILE A 29 -3.45 14.46 10.06
CA ILE A 29 -4.46 14.48 9.00
C ILE A 29 -5.74 15.15 9.54
N TYR A 30 -6.19 14.77 10.72
CA TYR A 30 -7.39 15.36 11.35
C TYR A 30 -7.24 16.87 11.56
N GLN A 31 -6.11 17.32 12.11
CA GLN A 31 -5.86 18.74 12.33
C GLN A 31 -5.79 19.52 11.01
N SER A 32 -5.14 18.96 9.98
CA SER A 32 -5.00 19.65 8.68
C SER A 32 -6.29 19.72 7.87
N LEU A 33 -7.25 18.81 8.09
CA LEU A 33 -8.59 18.90 7.51
C LEU A 33 -9.37 20.12 8.02
N GLN A 34 -9.07 20.60 9.23
CA GLN A 34 -9.76 21.75 9.85
C GLN A 34 -9.12 23.10 9.51
N LYS A 35 -7.94 23.11 8.89
CA LYS A 35 -7.23 24.34 8.52
C LYS A 35 -7.42 24.66 7.05
N ASP A 36 -6.47 24.23 6.20
CA ASP A 36 -6.43 24.56 4.78
C ASP A 36 -5.91 23.39 3.93
N ALA A 37 -6.35 23.33 2.67
CA ALA A 37 -5.95 22.33 1.69
C ALA A 37 -4.42 22.21 1.47
N PRO A 38 -3.61 23.30 1.47
CA PRO A 38 -2.16 23.21 1.34
C PRO A 38 -1.47 22.48 2.50
N GLU A 39 -1.98 22.62 3.73
CA GLU A 39 -1.39 21.94 4.89
C GLU A 39 -1.68 20.43 4.84
N LEU A 40 -2.89 20.06 4.42
CA LEU A 40 -3.26 18.66 4.18
C LEU A 40 -2.41 18.03 3.08
N THR A 41 -2.25 18.69 1.93
CA THR A 41 -1.42 18.16 0.82
C THR A 41 0.04 17.99 1.23
N LYS A 42 0.59 18.90 2.05
CA LYS A 42 1.95 18.78 2.61
C LYS A 42 2.09 17.55 3.51
N ILE A 43 1.11 17.30 4.39
CA ILE A 43 1.11 16.13 5.28
C ILE A 43 0.99 14.84 4.48
N LEU A 44 0.06 14.77 3.52
CA LEU A 44 -0.13 13.60 2.67
C LEU A 44 1.12 13.30 1.81
N SER A 45 1.80 14.34 1.33
CA SER A 45 3.06 14.18 0.58
C SER A 45 4.19 13.63 1.45
N ARG A 46 4.31 14.11 2.70
CA ARG A 46 5.29 13.57 3.67
C ARG A 46 4.99 12.11 4.00
N LEU A 47 3.73 11.78 4.26
CA LEU A 47 3.30 10.40 4.50
C LEU A 47 3.62 9.49 3.31
N PHE A 48 3.31 9.95 2.09
CA PHE A 48 3.62 9.19 0.87
C PHE A 48 5.12 8.91 0.73
N ASN A 49 5.97 9.91 0.98
CA ASN A 49 7.42 9.74 0.94
C ASN A 49 7.93 8.78 2.02
N LEU A 50 7.34 8.81 3.22
CA LEU A 50 7.66 7.89 4.31
C LEU A 50 7.30 6.45 3.95
N LEU A 51 6.09 6.24 3.42
CA LEU A 51 5.63 4.94 2.93
C LEU A 51 6.51 4.45 1.76
N GLN A 52 6.96 5.33 0.88
CA GLN A 52 7.86 4.94 -0.21
C GLN A 52 9.22 4.45 0.30
N LYS A 53 9.80 5.15 1.28
CA LYS A 53 11.13 4.83 1.83
C LYS A 53 11.08 3.55 2.68
N ASN A 54 10.12 3.47 3.59
CA ASN A 54 10.10 2.43 4.63
C ASN A 54 9.17 1.27 4.29
N GLY A 55 8.24 1.47 3.36
CA GLY A 55 7.20 0.53 3.02
C GLY A 55 7.62 -0.60 2.09
N ARG A 56 8.88 -0.65 1.62
CA ARG A 56 9.32 -1.71 0.70
C ARG A 56 9.09 -3.08 1.33
N LYS A 57 8.15 -3.84 0.75
CA LYS A 57 7.98 -5.26 1.05
C LYS A 57 9.14 -6.01 0.40
N SER A 58 9.66 -7.04 1.08
CA SER A 58 10.54 -8.00 0.42
C SER A 58 9.77 -8.58 -0.78
N HIS A 59 10.43 -8.58 -1.94
CA HIS A 59 9.81 -8.94 -3.21
C HIS A 59 9.28 -10.38 -3.12
N ARG A 60 7.95 -10.55 -3.18
CA ARG A 60 7.33 -11.89 -3.09
C ARG A 60 7.42 -12.65 -4.42
N TYR A 61 7.64 -11.96 -5.54
CA TYR A 61 7.55 -12.59 -6.87
C TYR A 61 8.53 -13.75 -7.08
N GLU A 62 9.68 -13.75 -6.41
CA GLU A 62 10.63 -14.89 -6.44
C GLU A 62 10.42 -15.89 -5.30
N LYS A 63 9.67 -15.51 -4.26
CA LYS A 63 9.48 -16.36 -3.09
C LYS A 63 8.26 -17.24 -3.26
N LYS A 64 8.52 -18.53 -3.47
CA LYS A 64 7.53 -19.60 -3.34
C LYS A 64 6.80 -19.46 -2.00
N THR A 65 5.47 -19.42 -2.04
CA THR A 65 4.63 -19.55 -0.85
C THR A 65 4.70 -20.96 -0.31
N VAL A 66 4.22 -21.17 0.93
CA VAL A 66 4.12 -22.53 1.51
C VAL A 66 3.31 -23.44 0.58
N PHE A 67 2.28 -22.93 -0.08
CA PHE A 67 1.48 -23.67 -1.03
C PHE A 67 2.22 -23.99 -2.33
N ASP A 68 3.03 -23.06 -2.84
CA ASP A 68 3.90 -23.31 -4.00
C ASP A 68 5.01 -24.34 -3.69
N ILE A 69 5.45 -24.41 -2.42
CA ILE A 69 6.40 -25.43 -1.93
C ILE A 69 5.70 -26.79 -1.79
N LEU A 70 4.46 -26.80 -1.27
CA LEU A 70 3.66 -27.99 -1.06
C LEU A 70 2.94 -28.49 -2.33
N GLY A 71 3.04 -27.78 -3.45
CA GLY A 71 2.42 -28.16 -4.72
C GLY A 71 0.88 -28.07 -4.73
N VAL A 72 0.30 -27.24 -3.86
CA VAL A 72 -1.17 -27.10 -3.77
C VAL A 72 -1.68 -26.27 -4.95
N VAL A 73 -2.50 -26.88 -5.80
CA VAL A 73 -3.12 -26.21 -6.96
C VAL A 73 -4.41 -25.52 -6.52
N TYR A 74 -4.48 -24.19 -6.72
CA TYR A 74 -5.70 -23.43 -6.51
C TYR A 74 -6.60 -23.53 -7.74
N ASN A 75 -7.82 -24.05 -7.57
CA ASN A 75 -8.89 -23.83 -8.55
C ASN A 75 -9.36 -22.39 -8.44
N PHE A 76 -8.71 -21.48 -9.17
CA PHE A 76 -9.09 -20.07 -9.20
C PHE A 76 -10.16 -19.84 -10.26
N SER A 77 -11.43 -19.77 -9.85
CA SER A 77 -12.52 -19.30 -10.71
C SER A 77 -12.47 -17.78 -10.77
N MET A 78 -11.77 -17.25 -11.78
CA MET A 78 -11.70 -15.81 -11.99
C MET A 78 -13.00 -15.33 -12.66
N SER A 79 -13.98 -14.85 -11.88
CA SER A 79 -15.12 -14.13 -12.45
C SER A 79 -14.65 -12.76 -12.92
N TYR A 80 -14.20 -12.67 -14.17
CA TYR A 80 -13.99 -11.39 -14.84
C TYR A 80 -15.35 -10.70 -14.99
N ASN A 81 -15.70 -9.80 -14.07
CA ASN A 81 -16.70 -8.80 -14.38
C ASN A 81 -16.09 -7.85 -15.40
N HIS A 82 -16.36 -8.10 -16.68
CA HIS A 82 -16.14 -7.14 -17.75
C HIS A 82 -16.89 -5.86 -17.38
N VAL A 83 -16.16 -4.81 -17.04
CA VAL A 83 -16.69 -3.45 -17.00
C VAL A 83 -16.77 -3.00 -18.46
N ALA A 84 -17.99 -2.87 -18.96
CA ALA A 84 -18.30 -2.26 -20.26
C ALA A 84 -18.13 -0.74 -20.19
#